data_AF-A0A3C2B8L2-F1
#
_entry.id   AF-A0A3C2B8L2-F1
#
_cell.length_a   1.000
_cell.length_b   1.000
_cell.length_c   1.000
_cell.angle_alpha   90.00
_cell.angle_beta   90.00
_cell.angle_gamma   90.00
#
_symmetry.space_group_name_H-M   'P 1'
#
loop_
_entity.id
_entity.type
_entity.pdbx_description
1 polymer ?
#
loop_
_entity_poly.entity_id
_entity_poly.type
_entity_poly.pdbx_seq_one_letter_code
_entity_poly.pdbx_strand_id
1 'polypeptide(L)'
;MRIDHQDEADPFGASRGTFLARFGERAGAEIGRSVLLREAIELAHGRRHLTIVHGDPVDVVASRRLSEFYEELRRLAAGCEWVRVRGNVEYVTVTVGGAGADEQIALFEAAAAFANRGDWTIVASAVPPLS
;
A
#
# COMPACT_ATOMS: atom_id res chain seq x y z
N MET A 1 -4.90 17.48 -11.54
CA MET A 1 -4.39 16.64 -10.44
C MET A 1 -5.03 15.27 -10.58
N ARG A 2 -4.26 14.24 -10.92
CA ARG A 2 -4.79 12.93 -11.36
C ARG A 2 -4.33 11.88 -10.34
N ILE A 3 -5.22 11.53 -9.41
CA ILE A 3 -4.97 10.56 -8.32
C ILE A 3 -5.03 9.09 -8.83
N ASP A 4 -5.38 8.87 -10.09
CA ASP A 4 -5.32 7.55 -10.72
C ASP A 4 -4.82 7.65 -12.17
N HIS A 5 -3.75 6.92 -12.49
CA HIS A 5 -3.70 6.27 -13.80
C HIS A 5 -4.64 5.05 -13.74
N GLN A 6 -5.94 5.28 -13.96
CA GLN A 6 -6.96 4.21 -14.02
C GLN A 6 -6.70 3.19 -15.15
N ASP A 7 -5.86 3.56 -16.13
CA ASP A 7 -5.49 2.69 -17.26
C ASP A 7 -4.36 1.71 -16.93
N GLU A 8 -3.67 1.86 -15.79
CA GLU A 8 -2.60 0.95 -15.41
C GLU A 8 -3.17 -0.21 -14.59
N ALA A 9 -3.22 -1.39 -15.21
CA ALA A 9 -3.65 -2.63 -14.57
C ALA A 9 -2.92 -2.82 -13.23
N ASP A 10 -3.66 -3.09 -12.15
CA ASP A 10 -3.05 -3.37 -10.84
C ASP A 10 -2.14 -4.59 -10.95
N PRO A 11 -0.81 -4.43 -10.88
CA PRO A 11 0.09 -5.54 -11.09
C PRO A 11 0.04 -6.58 -9.97
N PHE A 12 -0.63 -6.25 -8.86
CA PHE A 12 -0.87 -7.13 -7.72
C PHE A 12 -2.35 -7.56 -7.61
N GLY A 13 -3.24 -7.04 -8.45
CA GLY A 13 -4.69 -7.19 -8.31
C GLY A 13 -5.20 -8.63 -8.45
N ALA A 14 -4.65 -9.39 -9.40
CA ALA A 14 -4.99 -10.80 -9.58
C ALA A 14 -4.51 -11.66 -8.40
N SER A 15 -3.32 -11.38 -7.87
CA SER A 15 -2.73 -12.11 -6.76
C SER A 15 -3.40 -11.78 -5.42
N ARG A 16 -3.97 -10.56 -5.25
CA ARG A 16 -4.71 -10.13 -4.05
C ARG A 16 -6.03 -10.86 -3.85
N GLY A 17 -6.78 -11.13 -4.93
CA GLY A 17 -8.06 -11.86 -4.87
C GLY A 17 -7.92 -13.35 -4.58
N THR A 18 -6.77 -13.96 -4.92
CA THR A 18 -6.49 -15.38 -4.65
C THR A 18 -5.76 -15.61 -3.32
N PHE A 19 -5.09 -14.58 -2.76
CA PHE A 19 -4.39 -14.66 -1.48
C PHE A 19 -5.32 -14.91 -0.28
N LEU A 20 -6.58 -14.45 -0.37
CA LEU A 20 -7.64 -14.71 0.62
C LEU A 20 -8.44 -16.01 0.33
N ALA A 21 -8.24 -16.64 -0.83
CA ALA A 21 -9.01 -17.81 -1.27
C ALA A 21 -8.22 -19.12 -1.09
N ARG A 22 -8.23 -19.64 0.14
CA ARG A 22 -8.23 -21.07 0.52
C ARG A 22 -7.80 -22.09 -0.57
N PHE A 23 -6.52 -22.19 -0.93
CA PHE A 23 -5.97 -23.35 -1.67
C PHE A 23 -4.51 -23.65 -1.26
N GLY A 24 -4.16 -24.94 -1.27
CA GLY A 24 -3.02 -25.55 -0.56
C GLY A 24 -1.61 -25.03 -0.88
N GLU A 25 -0.66 -25.42 -0.02
CA GLU A 25 0.72 -24.93 0.13
C GLU A 25 1.52 -24.69 -1.17
N ARG A 26 1.29 -25.49 -2.22
CA ARG A 26 1.96 -25.32 -3.53
C ARG A 26 1.46 -24.11 -4.34
N ALA A 27 0.15 -23.83 -4.31
CA ALA A 27 -0.42 -22.68 -5.00
C ALA A 27 -0.02 -21.38 -4.31
N GLY A 28 0.06 -21.38 -2.97
CA GLY A 28 0.57 -20.26 -2.19
C GLY A 28 2.04 -19.93 -2.49
N ALA A 29 2.89 -20.94 -2.71
CA ALA A 29 4.30 -20.73 -3.04
C ALA A 29 4.52 -20.10 -4.44
N GLU A 30 3.75 -20.51 -5.44
CA GLU A 30 3.83 -19.91 -6.79
C GLU A 30 3.27 -18.48 -6.82
N ILE A 31 2.16 -18.23 -6.13
CA ILE A 31 1.59 -16.88 -5.97
C ILE A 31 2.60 -15.99 -5.23
N GLY A 32 3.17 -16.46 -4.12
CA GLY A 32 4.21 -15.73 -3.38
C GLY A 32 5.42 -15.39 -4.25
N ARG A 33 5.90 -16.34 -5.07
CA ARG A 33 7.02 -16.10 -6.00
C ARG A 33 6.66 -15.06 -7.07
N SER A 34 5.45 -15.10 -7.62
CA SER A 34 5.01 -14.11 -8.61
C SER A 34 4.91 -12.70 -8.03
N VAL A 35 4.44 -12.57 -6.78
CA VAL A 35 4.35 -11.29 -6.06
C VAL A 35 5.74 -10.74 -5.78
N LEU A 36 6.65 -11.57 -5.25
CA LEU A 36 8.04 -11.18 -4.99
C LEU A 36 8.77 -10.76 -6.27
N LEU A 37 8.60 -11.50 -7.37
CA LEU A 37 9.20 -11.13 -8.65
C LEU A 37 8.64 -9.80 -9.14
N ARG A 38 7.33 -9.59 -9.02
CA ARG A 38 6.70 -8.35 -9.47
C ARG A 38 7.16 -7.15 -8.65
N GLU A 39 7.24 -7.30 -7.33
CA GLU A 39 7.78 -6.29 -6.43
C GLU A 39 9.24 -5.96 -6.75
N ALA A 40 10.08 -6.97 -6.99
CA ALA A 40 11.46 -6.76 -7.41
C ALA A 40 11.57 -5.99 -8.73
N ILE A 41 10.68 -6.23 -9.70
CA ILE A 41 10.62 -5.48 -10.96
C ILE A 41 10.25 -4.02 -10.72
N GLU A 42 9.25 -3.76 -9.86
CA GLU A 42 8.85 -2.39 -9.52
C GLU A 42 9.99 -1.65 -8.80
N LEU A 43 10.67 -2.30 -7.84
CA LEU A 43 11.86 -1.77 -7.17
C LEU A 43 12.99 -1.45 -8.16
N ALA A 44 13.24 -2.33 -9.13
CA ALA A 44 14.24 -2.13 -10.19
C ALA A 44 13.88 -0.96 -11.12
N HIS A 45 12.58 -0.65 -11.28
CA HIS A 45 12.10 0.56 -11.95
C HIS A 45 12.12 1.81 -11.07
N GLY A 46 12.77 1.77 -9.90
CA GLY A 46 12.87 2.90 -8.99
C GLY A 46 11.58 3.21 -8.25
N ARG A 47 10.61 2.28 -8.21
CA ARG A 47 9.41 2.45 -7.40
C ARG A 47 9.66 2.01 -5.97
N ARG A 48 8.94 2.62 -5.03
CA ARG A 48 8.95 2.28 -3.61
C ARG A 48 7.54 2.04 -3.13
N HIS A 49 7.39 1.09 -2.23
CA HIS A 49 6.09 0.62 -1.76
C HIS A 49 6.01 0.74 -0.24
N LEU A 50 4.83 1.10 0.23
CA LEU A 50 4.47 1.11 1.63
C LEU A 50 3.05 0.61 1.77
N THR A 51 2.85 -0.46 2.53
CA THR A 51 1.53 -0.94 2.93
C THR A 51 1.29 -0.63 4.40
N ILE A 52 0.16 0.03 4.66
CA ILE A 52 -0.37 0.32 5.99
C ILE A 52 -1.64 -0.49 6.18
N VAL A 53 -1.61 -1.46 7.09
CA VAL A 53 -2.78 -2.20 7.55
C VAL A 53 -3.28 -1.54 8.81
N HIS A 54 -4.44 -0.89 8.72
CA HIS A 54 -5.07 -0.15 9.83
C HIS A 54 -6.33 -0.85 10.38
N GLY A 55 -6.84 -1.85 9.67
CA GLY A 55 -8.10 -2.53 10.02
C GLY A 55 -9.34 -1.66 9.80
N ASP A 56 -10.51 -2.26 10.03
CA ASP A 56 -11.79 -1.55 9.96
C ASP A 56 -12.01 -0.75 11.26
N PRO A 57 -12.29 0.58 11.20
CA PRO A 57 -12.52 1.38 12.39
C PRO A 57 -13.76 0.93 13.17
N VAL A 58 -13.58 0.52 14.41
CA VAL A 58 -14.66 0.01 15.29
C VAL A 58 -15.48 1.11 15.98
N ASP A 59 -15.03 2.37 15.95
CA ASP A 59 -15.71 3.50 16.56
C ASP A 59 -15.54 4.82 15.76
N VAL A 60 -16.31 5.85 16.16
CA VAL A 60 -16.31 7.16 15.48
C VAL A 60 -14.97 7.89 15.60
N VAL A 61 -14.24 7.70 16.71
CA VAL A 61 -12.94 8.35 16.92
C VAL A 61 -11.89 7.73 16.00
N ALA A 62 -11.86 6.40 15.91
CA ALA A 62 -11.03 5.64 14.98
C ALA A 62 -11.34 6.03 13.52
N SER A 63 -12.63 6.13 13.17
CA SER A 63 -13.08 6.53 11.83
C SER A 63 -12.64 7.95 11.46
N ARG A 64 -12.77 8.92 12.38
CA ARG A 64 -12.29 10.30 12.17
C ARG A 64 -10.78 10.36 11.97
N ARG A 65 -10.02 9.64 12.80
CA ARG A 65 -8.56 9.62 12.68
C ARG A 65 -8.11 8.97 11.39
N LEU A 66 -8.78 7.89 10.96
CA LEU A 66 -8.52 7.26 9.67
C LEU A 66 -8.84 8.24 8.51
N SER A 67 -9.92 9.01 8.63
CA SER A 67 -10.25 10.06 7.65
C SER A 67 -9.18 11.14 7.57
N GLU A 68 -8.70 11.65 8.71
CA GLU A 68 -7.60 12.62 8.78
C GLU A 68 -6.31 12.09 8.16
N PHE A 69 -5.99 10.82 8.43
CA PHE A 69 -4.85 10.13 7.82
C PHE A 69 -5.00 10.07 6.29
N TYR A 70 -6.15 9.69 5.75
CA TYR A 70 -6.36 9.66 4.30
C TYR A 70 -6.31 11.06 3.66
N GLU A 71 -6.73 12.12 4.35
CA GLU A 71 -6.53 13.50 3.87
C GLU A 71 -5.05 13.89 3.81
N GLU A 72 -4.25 13.43 4.78
CA GLU A 72 -2.80 13.63 4.74
C GLU A 72 -2.15 12.85 3.59
N LEU A 73 -2.54 11.58 3.38
CA LEU A 73 -2.08 10.80 2.23
C LEU A 73 -2.38 11.50 0.90
N ARG A 74 -3.58 12.09 0.75
CA ARG A 74 -3.94 12.84 -0.46
C ARG A 74 -3.08 14.08 -0.66
N ARG A 75 -2.75 14.79 0.42
CA ARG A 75 -1.85 15.96 0.37
C ARG A 75 -0.43 15.58 -0.04
N LEU A 76 0.13 14.52 0.53
CA LEU A 76 1.44 14.00 0.15
C LEU A 76 1.45 13.51 -1.31
N ALA A 77 0.43 12.76 -1.72
CA ALA A 77 0.27 12.25 -3.08
C ALA A 77 0.21 13.38 -4.12
N ALA A 78 -0.38 14.53 -3.78
CA ALA A 78 -0.44 15.69 -4.65
C ALA A 78 0.94 16.27 -5.00
N GLY A 79 1.93 16.09 -4.12
CA GLY A 79 3.32 16.55 -4.32
C GLY A 79 4.22 15.54 -5.01
N CYS A 80 3.74 14.34 -5.30
CA CYS A 80 4.53 13.29 -5.94
C CYS A 80 4.53 13.46 -7.46
N GLU A 81 5.66 13.16 -8.10
CA GLU A 81 5.77 13.12 -9.57
C GLU A 81 4.91 11.97 -10.12
N TRP A 82 5.02 10.81 -9.48
CA TRP A 82 4.22 9.65 -9.77
C TRP A 82 3.84 8.96 -8.46
N VAL A 83 2.55 8.66 -8.30
CA VAL A 83 2.03 7.95 -7.14
C VAL A 83 0.86 7.07 -7.54
N ARG A 84 0.79 5.90 -6.93
CA ARG A 84 -0.34 4.98 -7.02
C ARG A 84 -0.79 4.61 -5.62
N VAL A 85 -2.02 4.96 -5.26
CA VAL A 85 -2.64 4.60 -3.99
C VAL A 85 -3.72 3.56 -4.27
N ARG A 86 -3.64 2.42 -3.59
CA ARG A 86 -4.60 1.31 -3.69
C ARG A 86 -4.91 0.78 -2.30
N GLY A 87 -6.06 0.16 -2.10
CA GLY A 87 -6.43 -0.36 -0.79
C GLY A 87 -7.88 -0.79 -0.72
N ASN A 88 -8.28 -1.20 0.47
CA ASN A 88 -9.66 -1.49 0.83
C ASN A 88 -9.95 -0.90 2.22
N VAL A 89 -10.98 -1.41 2.91
CA VAL A 89 -11.35 -0.93 4.25
C VAL A 89 -10.32 -1.28 5.33
N GLU A 90 -9.44 -2.25 5.10
CA GLU A 90 -8.50 -2.77 6.10
C GLU A 90 -7.08 -2.27 5.91
N TYR A 91 -6.70 -1.91 4.67
CA TYR A 91 -5.34 -1.47 4.36
C TYR A 91 -5.29 -0.50 3.19
N VAL A 92 -4.17 0.21 3.11
CA VAL A 92 -3.76 1.02 1.96
C VAL A 92 -2.30 0.72 1.59
N THR A 93 -2.04 0.53 0.31
CA THR A 93 -0.71 0.50 -0.29
C THR A 93 -0.47 1.78 -1.08
N VAL A 94 0.57 2.50 -0.73
CA VAL A 94 1.12 3.62 -1.49
C VAL A 94 2.33 3.12 -2.27
N THR A 95 2.37 3.41 -3.57
CA THR A 95 3.57 3.24 -4.39
C THR A 95 3.98 4.60 -4.95
N VAL A 96 5.24 4.98 -4.79
CA VAL A 96 5.81 6.21 -5.36
C VAL A 96 6.90 5.87 -6.37
N GLY A 97 7.13 6.76 -7.31
CA GLY A 97 8.16 6.65 -8.33
C GLY A 97 8.66 8.03 -8.74
N GLY A 98 9.83 8.06 -9.38
CA GLY A 98 10.53 9.29 -9.73
C GLY A 98 11.82 9.46 -8.93
N ALA A 99 12.52 10.58 -9.17
CA ALA A 99 13.86 10.79 -8.64
C ALA A 99 13.93 10.91 -7.10
N GLY A 100 12.81 11.23 -6.44
CA GLY A 100 12.71 11.38 -4.99
C GLY A 100 11.81 10.33 -4.33
N ALA A 101 11.68 9.14 -4.93
CA ALA A 101 10.79 8.08 -4.45
C ALA A 101 11.12 7.64 -3.02
N ASP A 102 12.39 7.59 -2.65
CA ASP A 102 12.85 7.19 -1.31
C ASP A 102 12.47 8.24 -0.25
N GLU A 103 12.66 9.53 -0.53
CA GLU A 103 12.26 10.61 0.37
C GLU A 103 10.74 10.71 0.49
N GLN A 104 10.02 10.56 -0.62
CA GLN A 104 8.56 10.63 -0.64
C GLN A 104 7.94 9.46 0.15
N ILE A 105 8.41 8.23 -0.04
CA ILE A 105 7.87 7.08 0.69
C ILE A 105 8.11 7.21 2.20
N ALA A 106 9.24 7.78 2.61
CA ALA A 106 9.54 8.05 4.01
C ALA A 106 8.57 9.07 4.63
N LEU A 107 8.08 10.06 3.87
CA LEU A 107 7.03 10.99 4.34
C LEU A 107 5.71 10.28 4.57
N PHE A 108 5.33 9.36 3.68
CA PHE A 108 4.14 8.52 3.86
C PHE A 108 4.27 7.61 5.09
N GLU A 109 5.44 7.01 5.29
CA GLU A 109 5.73 6.20 6.48
C GLU A 109 5.62 7.02 7.76
N ALA A 110 6.19 8.24 7.78
CA ALA A 110 6.10 9.14 8.92
C ALA A 110 4.65 9.55 9.22
N ALA A 111 3.85 9.85 8.19
CA ALA A 111 2.43 10.18 8.36
C ALA A 111 1.64 9.00 8.95
N ALA A 112 1.91 7.78 8.49
CA ALA A 112 1.30 6.58 9.03
C ALA A 112 1.72 6.33 10.49
N ALA A 113 3.02 6.46 10.79
CA ALA A 113 3.54 6.31 12.14
C ALA A 113 2.94 7.34 13.11
N PHE A 114 2.71 8.57 12.65
CA PHE A 114 2.07 9.61 13.45
C PHE A 114 0.58 9.32 13.73
N ALA A 115 -0.14 8.75 12.77
CA ALA A 115 -1.55 8.39 12.90
C ALA A 115 -1.77 7.10 13.73
N ASN A 116 -0.78 6.20 13.73
CA ASN A 116 -0.83 4.90 14.39
C ASN A 116 -0.85 5.02 15.94
N ARG A 117 -1.78 4.33 16.62
CA ARG A 117 -1.79 4.23 18.09
C ARG A 117 -1.04 3.02 18.65
N GLY A 118 -0.45 2.22 17.77
CA GLY A 118 0.24 0.96 18.08
C GLY A 118 -0.47 -0.29 17.53
N ASP A 119 -1.59 -0.13 16.84
CA ASP A 119 -2.41 -1.20 16.28
C ASP A 119 -2.26 -1.38 14.76
N TRP A 120 -1.63 -0.41 14.07
CA TRP A 120 -1.40 -0.53 12.63
C TRP A 120 -0.09 -1.26 12.32
N THR A 121 -0.12 -2.05 11.25
CA THR A 121 1.08 -2.67 10.67
C THR A 121 1.55 -1.84 9.47
N ILE A 122 2.77 -1.33 9.53
CA ILE A 122 3.37 -0.51 8.48
C ILE A 122 4.56 -1.29 7.93
N VAL A 123 4.53 -1.62 6.63
CA VAL A 123 5.56 -2.44 6.00
C VAL A 123 5.99 -1.86 4.66
N ALA A 124 7.30 -1.90 4.38
CA ALA A 124 7.86 -1.56 3.09
C ALA A 124 7.61 -2.69 2.07
N SER A 125 6.35 -2.88 1.70
CA SER A 125 5.94 -3.86 0.68
C SER A 125 4.80 -3.34 -0.18
N ALA A 126 4.66 -3.90 -1.38
CA ALA A 126 3.54 -3.67 -2.29
C ALA A 126 2.24 -4.40 -1.90
N VAL A 127 2.32 -5.33 -0.94
CA VAL A 127 1.20 -6.15 -0.47
C VAL A 127 1.13 -6.19 1.06
N PRO A 128 -0.06 -6.35 1.64
CA PRO A 128 -0.18 -6.55 3.08
C PRO A 128 0.47 -7.88 3.51
N PRO A 129 1.06 -7.94 4.71
CA PRO A 129 1.65 -9.17 5.24
C PRO A 129 0.56 -10.22 5.51
N LEU A 130 0.94 -11.49 5.37
CA LEU A 130 0.11 -12.63 5.77
C LEU A 130 -0.16 -12.56 7.28
N SER A 131 -1.43 -12.52 7.66
CA SER A 131 -1.88 -12.70 9.05
C SER A 131 -2.11 -14.18 9.36
#